data_AF-A0A3B4BIJ6-F1
#
_entry.id   AF-A0A3B4BIJ6-F1
#
_cell.length_a   1.000
_cell.length_b   1.000
_cell.length_c   1.000
_cell.angle_alpha   90.00
_cell.angle_beta   90.00
_cell.angle_gamma   90.00
#
_symmetry.space_group_name_H-M   'P 1'
#
loop_
_entity.id
_entity.type
_entity.pdbx_description
1 polymer ?
#
loop_
_entity_poly.entity_id
_entity_poly.type
_entity_poly.pdbx_seq_one_letter_code
_entity_poly.pdbx_strand_id
1 'polypeptide(L)'
;MSMILFAFVVRVRDGLPLSASTDFEHNPELQERKHQLRTISKALDRFPDRGTVKGQQLHIFTSSDGVSYMTVCHCSLPVAKAFCFLEDLRWEFTAGFSSAVVSLAVRPYPFLEFDSTIQRLKQQYNQCGSPALEVTLAEVQDDLKIHPPQVITFEEVDLSNGIANGHIEPASGSQNVRLEPVTAPGVLSLVLNIVCASLNLIRGVHLFEYTLQQDDNDSIWNVVAFLLAFISGICQCHLYVFHSSLKKLKSFTLLSVIVLCNLYLLGLRNMWQLAFHISVACLSTVLILSRKLQDKINDCGV
;
A
#
# COMPACT_ATOMS: atom_id res chain seq x y z
N MET A 1 -5.06 15.84 -20.24
CA MET A 1 -5.97 17.02 -20.28
C MET A 1 -6.32 17.42 -18.86
N SER A 2 -6.48 18.72 -18.60
CA SER A 2 -6.85 19.27 -17.29
C SER A 2 -8.28 18.87 -16.94
N MET A 3 -8.46 17.83 -16.12
CA MET A 3 -9.80 17.32 -15.78
C MET A 3 -9.95 16.96 -14.31
N ILE A 4 -11.19 17.11 -13.83
CA ILE A 4 -11.72 16.50 -12.60
C ILE A 4 -12.04 15.05 -12.93
N LEU A 5 -11.47 14.12 -12.15
CA LEU A 5 -11.56 12.69 -12.39
C LEU A 5 -12.67 12.06 -11.56
N PHE A 6 -12.68 12.37 -10.26
CA PHE A 6 -13.58 11.76 -9.28
C PHE A 6 -13.98 12.78 -8.23
N ALA A 7 -15.22 12.70 -7.74
CA ALA A 7 -15.71 13.52 -6.64
C ALA A 7 -16.35 12.65 -5.55
N PHE A 8 -16.17 13.06 -4.30
CA PHE A 8 -16.52 12.30 -3.12
C PHE A 8 -17.07 13.21 -2.04
N VAL A 9 -18.25 12.87 -1.53
CA VAL A 9 -18.91 13.59 -0.44
C VAL A 9 -18.92 12.69 0.77
N VAL A 10 -18.40 13.18 1.89
CA VAL A 10 -18.22 12.39 3.11
C VAL A 10 -18.62 13.19 4.34
N ARG A 11 -19.01 12.50 5.41
CA ARG A 11 -19.22 13.13 6.70
C ARG A 11 -17.90 13.23 7.46
N VAL A 12 -17.59 14.42 7.99
CA VAL A 12 -16.29 14.72 8.61
C VAL A 12 -16.04 13.88 9.86
N ARG A 13 -17.07 13.71 10.70
CA ARG A 13 -16.92 13.10 12.05
C ARG A 13 -16.42 11.65 12.06
N ASP A 14 -16.73 10.89 11.01
CA ASP A 14 -16.51 9.44 10.94
C ASP A 14 -16.03 8.97 9.57
N GLY A 15 -15.84 9.89 8.62
CA GLY A 15 -15.49 9.57 7.24
C GLY A 15 -16.58 8.77 6.51
N LEU A 16 -17.84 8.78 6.97
CA LEU A 16 -18.91 8.02 6.33
C LEU A 16 -19.11 8.50 4.88
N PRO A 17 -19.03 7.61 3.87
CA PRO A 17 -19.35 7.95 2.49
C PRO A 17 -20.82 8.38 2.35
N LEU A 18 -21.05 9.61 1.88
CA LEU A 18 -22.40 10.15 1.66
C LEU A 18 -22.83 9.99 0.21
N SER A 19 -21.97 10.36 -0.73
CA SER A 19 -22.17 10.19 -2.17
C SER A 19 -20.83 10.20 -2.91
N ALA A 20 -20.80 9.72 -4.14
CA ALA A 20 -19.60 9.70 -4.97
C ALA A 20 -19.98 9.70 -6.46
N SER A 21 -19.09 10.23 -7.31
CA SER A 21 -19.26 10.11 -8.75
C SER A 21 -19.08 8.66 -9.21
N THR A 22 -20.02 8.12 -9.97
CA THR A 22 -19.83 6.84 -10.68
C THR A 22 -18.80 7.00 -11.80
N ASP A 23 -17.84 6.08 -11.88
CA ASP A 23 -16.86 6.05 -12.96
C ASP A 23 -17.07 4.80 -13.81
N PHE A 24 -17.24 5.00 -15.11
CA PHE A 24 -17.43 3.94 -16.09
C PHE A 24 -16.11 3.40 -16.67
N GLU A 25 -15.01 4.15 -16.50
CA GLU A 25 -13.69 3.76 -16.99
C GLU A 25 -12.90 2.98 -15.94
N HIS A 26 -12.42 1.79 -16.31
CA HIS A 26 -11.57 0.97 -15.46
C HIS A 26 -10.13 1.49 -15.47
N ASN A 27 -9.90 2.62 -14.79
CA ASN A 27 -8.56 3.17 -14.59
C ASN A 27 -8.00 2.73 -13.21
N PRO A 28 -7.02 1.80 -13.16
CA PRO A 28 -6.47 1.30 -11.90
C PRO A 28 -5.74 2.38 -11.08
N GLU A 29 -5.15 3.40 -11.73
CA GLU A 29 -4.53 4.50 -11.00
C GLU A 29 -5.60 5.33 -10.28
N LEU A 30 -6.72 5.60 -10.95
CA LEU A 30 -7.84 6.30 -10.33
C LEU A 30 -8.42 5.51 -9.15
N GLN A 31 -8.45 4.18 -9.22
CA GLN A 31 -8.91 3.33 -8.11
C GLN A 31 -7.99 3.44 -6.88
N GLU A 32 -6.67 3.43 -7.09
CA GLU A 32 -5.71 3.68 -5.99
C GLU A 32 -5.92 5.08 -5.38
N ARG A 33 -6.20 6.08 -6.21
CA ARG A 33 -6.45 7.45 -5.76
C ARG A 33 -7.74 7.56 -4.96
N LYS A 34 -8.80 6.87 -5.36
CA LYS A 34 -10.03 6.76 -4.56
C LYS A 34 -9.77 6.09 -3.22
N HIS A 35 -8.92 5.07 -3.20
CA HIS A 35 -8.52 4.40 -1.96
C HIS A 35 -7.80 5.40 -1.03
N GLN A 36 -6.81 6.14 -1.55
CA GLN A 36 -6.14 7.22 -0.82
C GLN A 36 -7.13 8.26 -0.30
N LEU A 37 -8.08 8.69 -1.13
CA LEU A 37 -9.10 9.68 -0.74
C LEU A 37 -10.00 9.18 0.39
N ARG A 38 -10.35 7.87 0.40
CA ARG A 38 -11.08 7.22 1.50
C ARG A 38 -10.24 7.10 2.78
N THR A 39 -8.93 6.97 2.66
CA THR A 39 -8.02 7.00 3.82
C THR A 39 -7.96 8.41 4.41
N ILE A 40 -7.87 9.44 3.55
CA ILE A 40 -7.92 10.85 3.96
C ILE A 40 -9.25 11.16 4.64
N SER A 41 -10.37 10.69 4.09
CA SER A 41 -11.71 11.02 4.62
C SER A 41 -11.93 10.60 6.07
N LYS A 42 -11.20 9.57 6.55
CA LYS A 42 -11.29 9.09 7.94
C LYS A 42 -10.55 9.96 8.95
N ALA A 43 -9.60 10.79 8.50
CA ALA A 43 -8.79 11.66 9.34
C ALA A 43 -9.19 13.14 9.20
N LEU A 44 -10.29 13.45 8.49
CA LEU A 44 -10.76 14.81 8.22
C LEU A 44 -11.10 15.60 9.49
N ASP A 45 -11.49 14.93 10.58
CA ASP A 45 -11.77 15.55 11.88
C ASP A 45 -10.56 16.30 12.48
N ARG A 46 -9.35 15.96 12.02
CA ARG A 46 -8.07 16.53 12.49
C ARG A 46 -7.42 17.47 11.49
N PHE A 47 -8.01 17.62 10.31
CA PHE A 47 -7.51 18.50 9.26
C PHE A 47 -8.33 19.81 9.22
N PRO A 48 -7.74 20.90 8.71
CA PRO A 48 -8.47 22.16 8.55
C PRO A 48 -9.59 22.05 7.53
N ASP A 49 -10.46 23.05 7.50
CA ASP A 49 -11.62 23.05 6.59
C ASP A 49 -11.25 23.07 5.11
N ARG A 50 -10.03 23.47 4.73
CA ARG A 50 -9.57 23.46 3.34
C ARG A 50 -8.16 22.89 3.24
N GLY A 51 -7.96 21.95 2.33
CA GLY A 51 -6.66 21.33 2.15
C GLY A 51 -6.42 20.77 0.75
N THR A 52 -5.14 20.60 0.45
CA THR A 52 -4.66 19.94 -0.76
C THR A 52 -3.65 18.86 -0.37
N VAL A 53 -3.77 17.67 -0.95
CA VAL A 53 -2.78 16.60 -0.81
C VAL A 53 -2.11 16.43 -2.17
N LYS A 54 -0.83 16.82 -2.23
CA LYS A 54 -0.04 16.77 -3.47
C LYS A 54 0.53 15.36 -3.70
N GLY A 55 0.26 14.80 -4.88
CA GLY A 55 0.88 13.59 -5.44
C GLY A 55 0.92 13.67 -6.99
N GLN A 56 1.04 12.55 -7.73
CA GLN A 56 0.95 12.62 -9.23
C GLN A 56 -0.41 13.17 -9.71
N GLN A 57 -1.48 12.93 -8.95
CA GLN A 57 -2.78 13.62 -9.06
C GLN A 57 -3.02 14.42 -7.79
N LEU A 58 -3.81 15.48 -7.90
CA LEU A 58 -4.07 16.42 -6.83
C LEU A 58 -5.40 16.07 -6.16
N HIS A 59 -5.35 15.76 -4.86
CA HIS A 59 -6.56 15.62 -4.04
C HIS A 59 -6.84 16.97 -3.38
N ILE A 60 -8.06 17.47 -3.51
CA ILE A 60 -8.48 18.75 -2.94
C ILE A 60 -9.75 18.50 -2.14
N PHE A 61 -9.86 19.12 -0.98
CA PHE A 61 -11.08 19.06 -0.20
C PHE A 61 -11.43 20.40 0.44
N THR A 62 -12.74 20.58 0.67
CA THR A 62 -13.30 21.65 1.49
C THR A 62 -14.37 21.05 2.41
N SER A 63 -14.36 21.41 3.67
CA SER A 63 -15.28 20.95 4.70
C SER A 63 -16.17 22.12 5.16
N SER A 64 -17.47 21.86 5.33
CA SER A 64 -18.47 22.82 5.80
C SER A 64 -19.62 22.04 6.44
N ASP A 65 -20.13 22.54 7.56
CA ASP A 65 -21.35 22.00 8.21
C ASP A 65 -21.28 20.49 8.51
N GLY A 66 -20.08 19.99 8.84
CA GLY A 66 -19.85 18.58 9.16
C GLY A 66 -19.78 17.64 7.94
N VAL A 67 -19.78 18.20 6.72
CA VAL A 67 -19.63 17.49 5.45
C VAL A 67 -18.36 17.96 4.74
N SER A 68 -17.60 17.02 4.17
CA SER A 68 -16.45 17.33 3.34
C SER A 68 -16.71 16.94 1.89
N TYR A 69 -16.35 17.85 1.00
CA TYR A 69 -16.45 17.74 -0.44
C TYR A 69 -15.04 17.59 -0.96
N MET A 70 -14.75 16.45 -1.57
CA MET A 70 -13.41 16.08 -1.99
C MET A 70 -13.38 15.73 -3.48
N THR A 71 -12.26 16.02 -4.14
CA THR A 71 -12.08 15.72 -5.56
C THR A 71 -10.69 15.22 -5.86
N VAL A 72 -10.59 14.30 -6.82
CA VAL A 72 -9.34 13.88 -7.45
C VAL A 72 -9.28 14.55 -8.81
N CYS A 73 -8.21 15.30 -9.06
CA CYS A 73 -8.01 16.00 -10.32
C CYS A 73 -6.59 15.82 -10.86
N HIS A 74 -6.44 16.02 -12.16
CA HIS A 74 -5.13 16.04 -12.79
C HIS A 74 -4.30 17.21 -12.26
N CYS A 75 -2.99 17.03 -12.06
CA CYS A 75 -2.09 18.05 -11.50
C CYS A 75 -2.00 19.34 -12.36
N SER A 76 -2.40 19.27 -13.62
CA SER A 76 -2.47 20.43 -14.53
C SER A 76 -3.75 21.26 -14.36
N LEU A 77 -4.73 20.81 -13.55
CA LEU A 77 -5.95 21.57 -13.28
C LEU A 77 -5.62 22.72 -12.33
N PRO A 78 -6.00 23.97 -12.66
CA PRO A 78 -5.85 25.09 -11.73
C PRO A 78 -6.56 24.80 -10.41
N VAL A 79 -5.85 24.98 -9.30
CA VAL A 79 -6.37 24.71 -7.94
C VAL A 79 -7.65 25.50 -7.68
N ALA A 80 -7.69 26.76 -8.09
CA ALA A 80 -8.88 27.61 -7.98
C ALA A 80 -10.11 26.98 -8.69
N LYS A 81 -9.92 26.37 -9.86
CA LYS A 81 -11.01 25.72 -10.61
C LYS A 81 -11.56 24.50 -9.87
N ALA A 82 -10.70 23.76 -9.17
CA ALA A 82 -11.15 22.65 -8.33
C ALA A 82 -11.92 23.14 -7.09
N PHE A 83 -11.50 24.23 -6.46
CA PHE A 83 -12.26 24.82 -5.35
C PHE A 83 -13.62 25.38 -5.79
N CYS A 84 -13.71 26.04 -6.95
CA CYS A 84 -15.00 26.44 -7.53
C CYS A 84 -15.92 25.23 -7.71
N PHE A 85 -15.40 24.12 -8.25
CA PHE A 85 -16.18 22.89 -8.40
C PHE A 85 -16.69 22.35 -7.06
N LEU A 86 -15.84 22.34 -6.02
CA LEU A 86 -16.23 21.87 -4.70
C LEU A 86 -17.27 22.78 -4.03
N GLU A 87 -17.21 24.09 -4.30
CA GLU A 87 -18.17 25.06 -3.78
C GLU A 87 -19.55 24.90 -4.44
N ASP A 88 -19.61 24.69 -5.76
CA ASP A 88 -20.85 24.35 -6.47
C ASP A 88 -21.43 23.02 -5.97
N LEU A 89 -20.56 22.04 -5.72
CA LEU A 89 -20.96 20.73 -5.16
C LEU A 89 -21.59 20.89 -3.77
N ARG A 90 -21.00 21.75 -2.93
CA ARG A 90 -21.50 22.09 -1.59
C ARG A 90 -22.87 22.75 -1.66
N TRP A 91 -23.02 23.75 -2.52
CA TRP A 91 -24.27 24.47 -2.70
C TRP A 91 -25.41 23.53 -3.12
N GLU A 92 -25.18 22.71 -4.14
CA GLU A 92 -26.18 21.74 -4.63
C GLU A 92 -26.52 20.67 -3.58
N PHE A 93 -25.53 20.18 -2.83
CA PHE A 93 -25.76 19.18 -1.78
C PHE A 93 -26.56 19.75 -0.61
N THR A 94 -26.21 20.94 -0.13
CA THR A 94 -26.91 21.60 0.99
C THR A 94 -28.31 22.10 0.60
N ALA A 95 -28.54 22.41 -0.67
CA ALA A 95 -29.87 22.71 -1.19
C ALA A 95 -30.77 21.46 -1.29
N GLY A 96 -30.19 20.31 -1.63
CA GLY A 96 -30.91 19.05 -1.80
C GLY A 96 -31.15 18.26 -0.50
N PHE A 97 -30.24 18.35 0.47
CA PHE A 97 -30.25 17.53 1.68
C PHE A 97 -30.09 18.36 2.95
N SER A 98 -30.99 18.16 3.91
CA SER A 98 -30.90 18.85 5.19
C SER A 98 -29.79 18.27 6.08
N SER A 99 -29.11 19.13 6.83
CA SER A 99 -28.04 18.74 7.76
C SER A 99 -28.51 17.68 8.78
N ALA A 100 -29.77 17.74 9.23
CA ALA A 100 -30.35 16.76 10.13
C ALA A 100 -30.33 15.33 9.54
N VAL A 101 -30.77 15.15 8.28
CA VAL A 101 -30.79 13.85 7.61
C VAL A 101 -29.37 13.33 7.39
N VAL A 102 -28.44 14.21 7.00
CA VAL A 102 -27.02 13.87 6.83
C VAL A 102 -26.38 13.41 8.15
N SER A 103 -26.73 14.06 9.26
CA SER A 103 -26.21 13.72 10.59
C SER A 103 -26.72 12.38 11.12
N LEU A 104 -27.93 11.96 10.71
CA LEU A 104 -28.56 10.71 11.14
C LEU A 104 -28.23 9.51 10.26
N ALA A 105 -27.61 9.72 9.10
CA ALA A 105 -27.27 8.64 8.19
C ALA A 105 -26.27 7.65 8.81
N VAL A 106 -26.49 6.35 8.59
CA VAL A 106 -25.64 5.26 9.13
C VAL A 106 -25.06 4.38 8.02
N ARG A 107 -25.80 4.21 6.93
CA ARG A 107 -25.36 3.35 5.81
C ARG A 107 -24.42 4.12 4.88
N PRO A 108 -23.38 3.47 4.32
CA PRO A 108 -22.57 4.08 3.27
C PRO A 108 -23.41 4.38 2.02
N TYR A 109 -23.12 5.53 1.40
CA TYR A 109 -23.82 6.05 0.23
C TYR A 109 -25.35 6.13 0.40
N PRO A 110 -25.85 6.84 1.43
CA PRO A 110 -27.28 7.04 1.63
C PRO A 110 -27.90 8.01 0.60
N PHE A 111 -27.08 8.81 -0.10
CA PHE A 111 -27.51 9.84 -1.07
C PHE A 111 -26.99 9.54 -2.48
N LEU A 112 -27.25 8.32 -2.98
CA LEU A 112 -26.79 7.89 -4.31
C LEU A 112 -27.42 8.71 -5.44
N GLU A 113 -28.63 9.24 -5.25
CA GLU A 113 -29.31 10.08 -6.23
C GLU A 113 -28.52 11.35 -6.60
N PHE A 114 -27.66 11.81 -5.69
CA PHE A 114 -26.83 12.99 -5.91
C PHE A 114 -25.76 12.79 -7.00
N ASP A 115 -25.38 11.55 -7.33
CA ASP A 115 -24.39 11.25 -8.40
C ASP A 115 -24.75 11.95 -9.71
N SER A 116 -26.04 12.02 -10.07
CA SER A 116 -26.50 12.73 -11.26
C SER A 116 -26.06 14.21 -11.30
N THR A 117 -26.16 14.91 -10.17
CA THR A 117 -25.67 16.28 -10.01
C THR A 117 -24.15 16.35 -10.07
N ILE A 118 -23.46 15.40 -9.42
CA ILE A 118 -22.00 15.32 -9.46
C ILE A 118 -21.50 15.18 -10.91
N GLN A 119 -22.11 14.28 -11.70
CA GLN A 119 -21.73 14.08 -13.10
C GLN A 119 -22.00 15.32 -13.94
N ARG A 120 -23.14 16.00 -13.75
CA ARG A 120 -23.47 17.25 -14.45
C ARG A 120 -22.42 18.32 -14.18
N LEU A 121 -22.07 18.56 -12.90
CA LEU A 121 -21.04 19.52 -12.52
C LEU A 121 -19.65 19.10 -13.07
N LYS A 122 -19.28 17.83 -12.94
CA LYS A 122 -18.00 17.30 -13.46
C LYS A 122 -17.88 17.54 -14.97
N GLN A 123 -18.95 17.28 -15.73
CA GLN A 123 -19.00 17.56 -17.17
C GLN A 123 -18.89 19.04 -17.48
N GLN A 124 -19.64 19.90 -16.79
CA GLN A 124 -19.59 21.35 -16.97
C GLN A 124 -18.17 21.90 -16.78
N TYR A 125 -17.49 21.50 -15.70
CA TYR A 125 -16.13 21.95 -15.40
C TYR A 125 -15.08 21.34 -16.33
N ASN A 126 -15.28 20.12 -16.84
CA ASN A 126 -14.33 19.48 -17.75
C ASN A 126 -14.48 19.93 -19.21
N GLN A 127 -15.69 20.30 -19.64
CA GLN A 127 -16.01 20.59 -21.05
C GLN A 127 -16.14 22.09 -21.34
N CYS A 128 -16.56 22.91 -20.36
CA CYS A 128 -16.94 24.29 -20.61
C CYS A 128 -16.12 25.27 -19.76
N GLY A 129 -15.38 26.17 -20.42
CA GLY A 129 -14.93 27.42 -19.81
C GLY A 129 -16.06 28.44 -19.95
N SER A 130 -17.03 28.42 -19.05
CA SER A 130 -18.09 29.44 -19.04
C SER A 130 -17.52 30.79 -18.60
N PRO A 131 -17.90 31.93 -19.19
CA PRO A 131 -17.43 33.25 -18.76
C PRO A 131 -17.78 33.56 -17.29
N ALA A 132 -18.90 33.04 -16.79
CA ALA A 132 -19.27 33.14 -15.38
C ALA A 132 -18.29 32.40 -14.46
N LEU A 133 -17.71 31.30 -14.95
CA LEU A 133 -16.69 30.54 -14.23
C LEU A 133 -15.37 31.32 -14.15
N GLU A 134 -15.03 32.17 -15.12
CA GLU A 134 -13.79 32.96 -15.10
C GLU A 134 -13.79 34.06 -14.02
N VAL A 135 -14.93 34.72 -13.81
CA VAL A 135 -15.08 35.75 -12.77
C VAL A 135 -14.97 35.11 -11.38
N THR A 136 -15.73 34.04 -11.13
CA THR A 136 -15.65 33.27 -9.87
C THR A 136 -14.25 32.66 -9.67
N LEU A 137 -13.59 32.24 -10.74
CA LEU A 137 -12.21 31.73 -10.68
C LEU A 137 -11.22 32.80 -10.23
N ALA A 138 -11.38 34.05 -10.70
CA ALA A 138 -10.50 35.15 -10.31
C ALA A 138 -10.66 35.49 -8.82
N GLU A 139 -11.90 35.52 -8.32
CA GLU A 139 -12.20 35.75 -6.90
C GLU A 139 -11.64 34.63 -6.02
N VAL A 140 -11.90 33.37 -6.35
CA VAL A 140 -11.35 32.22 -5.62
C VAL A 140 -9.82 32.19 -5.71
N GLN A 141 -9.24 32.57 -6.85
CA GLN A 141 -7.79 32.63 -7.00
C GLN A 141 -7.16 33.73 -6.14
N ASP A 142 -7.85 34.84 -5.90
CA ASP A 142 -7.40 35.89 -4.99
C ASP A 142 -7.56 35.46 -3.52
N ASP A 143 -8.70 34.86 -3.16
CA ASP A 143 -8.91 34.27 -1.83
C ASP A 143 -7.83 33.23 -1.50
N LEU A 144 -7.48 32.35 -2.44
CA LEU A 144 -6.42 31.34 -2.26
C LEU A 144 -5.02 31.96 -2.12
N LYS A 145 -4.78 33.19 -2.57
CA LYS A 145 -3.51 33.90 -2.31
C LYS A 145 -3.47 34.43 -0.88
N ILE A 146 -4.61 34.91 -0.37
CA ILE A 146 -4.74 35.48 0.97
C ILE A 146 -4.78 34.34 2.01
N HIS A 147 -5.51 33.26 1.70
CA HIS A 147 -5.74 32.09 2.54
C HIS A 147 -5.34 30.81 1.79
N PRO A 148 -4.02 30.51 1.70
CA PRO A 148 -3.57 29.32 0.99
C PRO A 148 -4.08 28.04 1.68
N PRO A 149 -4.57 27.05 0.91
CA PRO A 149 -5.04 25.79 1.48
C PRO A 149 -3.85 25.04 2.08
N GLN A 150 -4.07 24.36 3.21
CA GLN A 150 -3.00 23.61 3.84
C GLN A 150 -2.56 22.47 2.91
N VAL A 151 -1.25 22.36 2.69
CA VAL A 151 -0.68 21.22 1.98
C VAL A 151 -0.45 20.11 3.00
N ILE A 152 -1.24 19.05 2.90
CA ILE A 152 -1.15 17.88 3.76
C ILE A 152 -0.33 16.82 3.03
N THR A 153 0.64 16.23 3.72
CA THR A 153 1.40 15.10 3.17
C THR A 153 0.67 13.78 3.45
N PHE A 154 0.79 12.80 2.57
CA PHE A 154 0.15 11.49 2.78
C PHE A 154 0.68 10.79 4.05
N GLU A 155 1.94 11.07 4.42
CA GLU A 155 2.56 10.58 5.65
C GLU A 155 1.84 11.10 6.91
N GLU A 156 1.42 12.37 6.94
CA GLU A 156 0.61 12.95 8.03
C GLU A 156 -0.77 12.30 8.14
N VAL A 157 -1.38 11.93 7.00
CA VAL A 157 -2.67 11.23 6.95
C VAL A 157 -2.56 9.83 7.55
N ASP A 158 -1.52 9.07 7.17
CA ASP A 158 -1.28 7.73 7.71
C ASP A 158 -0.94 7.77 9.20
N LEU A 159 -0.14 8.74 9.64
CA LEU A 159 0.21 8.93 11.05
C LEU A 159 -1.05 9.23 11.89
N SER A 160 -1.91 10.12 11.39
CA SER A 160 -3.18 10.46 12.04
C SER A 160 -4.11 9.26 12.13
N ASN A 161 -4.25 8.48 11.05
CA ASN A 161 -5.06 7.25 11.04
C ASN A 161 -4.52 6.17 11.99
N GLY A 162 -3.20 6.03 12.12
CA GLY A 162 -2.56 5.10 13.07
C GLY A 162 -2.87 5.47 14.53
N ILE A 163 -2.81 6.76 14.87
CA ILE A 163 -3.14 7.27 16.20
C ILE A 163 -4.64 7.07 16.53
N ALA A 164 -5.54 7.28 15.55
CA ALA A 164 -6.99 7.12 15.74
C ALA A 164 -7.40 5.67 15.99
N ASN A 165 -6.74 4.71 15.35
CA ASN A 165 -7.07 3.28 15.44
C ASN A 165 -6.27 2.54 16.52
N GLY A 166 -5.46 3.23 17.33
CA GLY A 166 -4.61 2.60 18.36
C GLY A 166 -3.49 1.72 17.78
N HIS A 167 -3.23 1.81 16.48
CA HIS A 167 -2.27 1.00 15.76
C HIS A 167 -1.04 1.86 15.45
N ILE A 168 -0.07 1.87 16.35
CA ILE A 168 1.27 2.38 16.04
C ILE A 168 1.95 1.33 15.18
N GLU A 169 1.70 1.38 13.87
CA GLU A 169 2.50 0.64 12.91
C GLU A 169 3.76 1.45 12.59
N PRO A 170 4.96 0.89 12.75
CA PRO A 170 6.18 1.57 12.33
C PRO A 170 6.13 1.78 10.82
N ALA A 171 6.32 3.03 10.40
CA ALA A 171 6.35 3.46 9.00
C ALA A 171 7.18 2.52 8.12
N SER A 172 6.49 1.67 7.34
CA SER A 172 6.95 1.14 6.06
C SER A 172 5.76 0.50 5.34
N GLY A 173 5.45 1.02 4.15
CA GLY A 173 4.18 0.84 3.48
C GLY A 173 3.71 -0.61 3.26
N SER A 174 2.46 -0.85 3.67
CA SER A 174 1.61 -1.89 3.08
C SER A 174 1.00 -1.38 1.77
N GLN A 175 1.84 -1.03 0.80
CA GLN A 175 1.44 -1.24 -0.59
C GLN A 175 1.53 -2.76 -0.80
N ASN A 176 0.51 -3.38 -1.38
CA ASN A 176 0.57 -4.79 -1.80
C ASN A 176 1.53 -4.90 -3.00
N VAL A 177 2.83 -4.75 -2.72
CA VAL A 177 3.91 -4.85 -3.68
C VAL A 177 4.06 -6.33 -4.02
N ARG A 178 3.41 -6.74 -5.12
CA ARG A 178 3.43 -8.11 -5.61
C ARG A 178 4.74 -8.37 -6.37
N LEU A 179 5.45 -9.43 -6.01
CA LEU A 179 6.59 -9.92 -6.78
C LEU A 179 6.10 -10.56 -8.09
N GLU A 180 6.92 -10.51 -9.14
CA GLU A 180 6.62 -11.19 -10.41
C GLU A 180 6.25 -12.67 -10.18
N PRO A 181 5.39 -13.27 -11.02
CA PRO A 181 5.06 -14.68 -10.93
C PRO A 181 6.32 -15.55 -10.90
N VAL A 182 6.28 -16.63 -10.11
CA VAL A 182 7.44 -17.51 -9.90
C VAL A 182 7.84 -18.15 -11.22
N THR A 183 9.10 -17.96 -11.62
CA THR A 183 9.66 -18.57 -12.83
C THR A 183 9.99 -20.05 -12.59
N ALA A 184 10.07 -20.85 -13.66
CA ALA A 184 10.47 -22.27 -13.56
C ALA A 184 11.77 -22.52 -12.76
N PRO A 185 12.88 -21.77 -12.95
CA PRO A 185 14.07 -21.90 -12.08
C PRO A 185 13.79 -21.51 -10.63
N GLY A 186 12.85 -20.59 -10.40
CA GLY A 186 12.33 -20.24 -9.08
C GLY A 186 11.65 -21.39 -8.36
N VAL A 187 10.75 -22.08 -9.06
CA VAL A 187 10.07 -23.29 -8.53
C VAL A 187 11.09 -24.37 -8.20
N LEU A 188 12.05 -24.61 -9.10
CA LEU A 188 13.11 -25.59 -8.87
C LEU A 188 13.94 -25.25 -7.61
N SER A 189 14.35 -23.99 -7.47
CA SER A 189 15.10 -23.53 -6.28
C SER A 189 14.30 -23.65 -4.98
N LEU A 190 12.99 -23.40 -5.03
CA LEU A 190 12.09 -23.53 -3.89
C LEU A 190 11.99 -25.00 -3.46
N VAL A 191 11.78 -25.92 -4.40
CA VAL A 191 11.73 -27.36 -4.14
C VAL A 191 13.05 -27.85 -3.54
N LEU A 192 14.19 -27.47 -4.13
CA LEU A 192 15.52 -27.85 -3.64
C LEU A 192 15.78 -27.32 -2.22
N ASN A 193 15.35 -26.10 -1.89
CA ASN A 193 15.47 -25.57 -0.52
C ASN A 193 14.58 -26.30 0.47
N ILE A 194 13.35 -26.65 0.09
CA ILE A 194 12.45 -27.44 0.93
C ILE A 194 13.08 -28.81 1.22
N VAL A 195 13.63 -29.48 0.20
CA VAL A 195 14.35 -30.75 0.38
C VAL A 195 15.55 -30.57 1.32
N CYS A 196 16.36 -29.52 1.14
CA CYS A 196 17.49 -29.24 2.03
C CYS A 196 17.04 -28.99 3.49
N ALA A 197 15.96 -28.25 3.68
CA ALA A 197 15.37 -27.98 4.98
C ALA A 197 14.88 -29.29 5.63
N SER A 198 14.14 -30.12 4.89
CA SER A 198 13.68 -31.43 5.38
C SER A 198 14.84 -32.34 5.79
N LEU A 199 15.91 -32.40 4.99
CA LEU A 199 17.09 -33.20 5.32
C LEU A 199 17.80 -32.69 6.59
N ASN A 200 17.89 -31.37 6.77
CA ASN A 200 18.43 -30.77 7.99
C ASN A 200 17.56 -31.11 9.21
N LEU A 201 16.24 -31.08 9.06
CA LEU A 201 15.30 -31.42 10.13
C LEU A 201 15.38 -32.91 10.52
N ILE A 202 15.37 -33.82 9.54
CA ILE A 202 15.47 -35.27 9.78
C ILE A 202 16.77 -35.59 10.53
N ARG A 203 17.91 -35.05 10.07
CA ARG A 203 19.20 -35.26 10.75
C ARG A 203 19.27 -34.62 12.13
N GLY A 204 18.72 -33.41 12.28
CA GLY A 204 18.66 -32.71 13.57
C GLY A 204 17.85 -33.49 14.60
N VAL A 205 16.67 -34.01 14.22
CA VAL A 205 15.81 -34.81 15.10
C VAL A 205 16.45 -36.14 15.46
N HIS A 206 17.04 -36.84 14.49
CA HIS A 206 17.71 -38.11 14.77
C HIS A 206 18.92 -37.94 15.69
N LEU A 207 19.70 -36.87 15.51
CA LEU A 207 20.83 -36.56 16.37
C LEU A 207 20.37 -36.11 17.76
N PHE A 208 19.26 -35.37 17.84
CA PHE A 208 18.64 -34.98 19.11
C PHE A 208 18.20 -36.20 19.92
N GLU A 209 17.50 -37.14 19.30
CA GLU A 209 17.07 -38.38 19.93
C GLU A 209 18.26 -39.19 20.46
N TYR A 210 19.31 -39.33 19.66
CA TYR A 210 20.55 -39.98 20.10
C TYR A 210 21.21 -39.24 21.29
N THR A 211 21.25 -37.91 21.24
CA THR A 211 21.83 -37.07 22.31
C THR A 211 21.08 -37.25 23.63
N LEU A 212 19.75 -37.35 23.60
CA LEU A 212 18.92 -37.60 24.78
C LEU A 212 19.14 -39.01 25.36
N GLN A 213 19.38 -40.00 24.52
CA GLN A 213 19.62 -41.38 24.97
C GLN A 213 21.00 -41.55 25.60
N GLN A 214 22.00 -40.78 25.15
CA GLN A 214 23.40 -40.92 25.56
C GLN A 214 23.84 -39.90 26.64
N ASP A 215 22.98 -38.94 27.01
CA ASP A 215 23.23 -37.83 27.97
C ASP A 215 24.49 -37.01 27.63
N ASP A 216 24.79 -36.88 26.32
CA ASP A 216 26.00 -36.26 25.79
C ASP A 216 25.78 -34.77 25.48
N ASN A 217 26.03 -33.91 26.46
CA ASN A 217 25.81 -32.46 26.35
C ASN A 217 26.67 -31.78 25.25
N ASP A 218 27.80 -32.38 24.85
CA ASP A 218 28.71 -31.77 23.86
C ASP A 218 28.13 -31.84 22.44
N SER A 219 27.25 -32.81 22.17
CA SER A 219 26.61 -33.03 20.86
C SER A 219 25.42 -32.10 20.59
N ILE A 220 24.93 -31.35 21.59
CA ILE A 220 23.78 -30.44 21.46
C ILE A 220 24.04 -29.34 20.44
N TRP A 221 25.27 -28.81 20.36
CA TRP A 221 25.61 -27.75 19.40
C TRP A 221 25.48 -28.20 17.94
N ASN A 222 25.69 -29.49 17.67
CA ASN A 222 25.45 -30.06 16.35
C ASN A 222 23.94 -30.07 16.01
N VAL A 223 23.09 -30.44 16.97
CA VAL A 223 21.63 -30.39 16.82
C VAL A 223 21.17 -28.97 16.55
N VAL A 224 21.66 -28.00 17.32
CA VAL A 224 21.37 -26.57 17.13
C VAL A 224 21.79 -26.11 15.74
N ALA A 225 22.97 -26.52 15.25
CA ALA A 225 23.42 -26.19 13.91
C ALA A 225 22.50 -26.76 12.81
N PHE A 226 21.98 -27.99 12.97
CA PHE A 226 21.00 -28.57 12.03
C PHE A 226 19.68 -27.79 12.04
N LEU A 227 19.15 -27.44 13.22
CA LEU A 227 17.90 -26.69 13.35
C LEU A 227 18.04 -25.25 12.83
N LEU A 228 19.16 -24.60 13.09
CA LEU A 228 19.45 -23.26 12.60
C LEU A 228 19.55 -23.23 11.07
N ALA A 229 20.18 -24.26 10.46
CA ALA A 229 20.20 -24.42 9.01
C ALA A 229 18.81 -24.72 8.42
N PHE A 230 17.96 -25.48 9.12
CA PHE A 230 16.57 -25.72 8.74
C PHE A 230 15.75 -24.42 8.71
N ILE A 231 15.74 -23.68 9.82
CA ILE A 231 14.99 -22.42 9.95
C ILE A 231 15.47 -21.42 8.88
N SER A 232 16.78 -21.30 8.70
CA SER A 232 17.34 -20.38 7.70
C SER A 232 16.92 -20.74 6.26
N GLY A 233 16.83 -22.03 5.93
CA GLY A 233 16.33 -22.49 4.63
C GLY A 233 14.85 -22.15 4.40
N ILE A 234 14.00 -22.32 5.41
CA ILE A 234 12.59 -21.90 5.34
C ILE A 234 12.48 -20.38 5.21
N CYS A 235 13.29 -19.62 5.94
CA CYS A 235 13.35 -18.17 5.81
C CYS A 235 13.82 -17.73 4.41
N GLN A 236 14.73 -18.45 3.75
CA GLN A 236 15.09 -18.19 2.35
C GLN A 236 13.90 -18.43 1.40
N CYS A 237 13.15 -19.52 1.58
CA CYS A 237 11.91 -19.76 0.82
C CYS A 237 10.89 -18.64 1.02
N HIS A 238 10.68 -18.22 2.26
CA HIS A 238 9.78 -17.12 2.59
C HIS A 238 10.24 -15.81 1.95
N LEU A 239 11.53 -15.48 2.05
CA LEU A 239 12.10 -14.27 1.46
C LEU A 239 12.06 -14.30 -0.08
N TYR A 240 12.10 -15.49 -0.67
CA TYR A 240 11.88 -15.64 -2.10
C TYR A 240 10.44 -15.31 -2.48
N VAL A 241 9.45 -15.82 -1.75
CA VAL A 241 8.00 -15.70 -2.06
C VAL A 241 7.42 -14.33 -1.71
N PHE A 242 7.86 -13.72 -0.61
CA PHE A 242 7.29 -12.49 -0.06
C PHE A 242 8.23 -11.29 -0.22
N HIS A 243 7.64 -10.11 -0.45
CA HIS A 243 8.41 -8.89 -0.57
C HIS A 243 9.03 -8.47 0.77
N SER A 244 10.28 -8.01 0.73
CA SER A 244 10.91 -7.33 1.87
C SER A 244 11.82 -6.20 1.38
N SER A 245 11.72 -5.04 2.02
CA SER A 245 12.54 -3.85 1.72
C SER A 245 14.03 -4.08 1.93
N LEU A 246 14.40 -4.90 2.93
CA LEU A 246 15.79 -5.28 3.24
C LEU A 246 16.18 -6.64 2.62
N LYS A 247 15.56 -7.07 1.51
CA LYS A 247 15.79 -8.40 0.93
C LYS A 247 17.27 -8.72 0.66
N LYS A 248 18.09 -7.74 0.28
CA LYS A 248 19.53 -7.94 0.04
C LYS A 248 20.24 -8.34 1.32
N LEU A 249 20.11 -7.52 2.37
CA LEU A 249 20.75 -7.77 3.65
C LEU A 249 20.25 -9.09 4.27
N LYS A 250 18.93 -9.29 4.31
CA LYS A 250 18.33 -10.52 4.86
C LYS A 250 18.80 -11.77 4.10
N SER A 251 18.88 -11.72 2.77
CA SER A 251 19.32 -12.87 1.97
C SER A 251 20.78 -13.21 2.20
N PHE A 252 21.67 -12.20 2.29
CA PHE A 252 23.08 -12.44 2.59
C PHE A 252 23.28 -12.97 4.01
N THR A 253 22.57 -12.44 5.00
CA THR A 253 22.62 -12.95 6.38
C THR A 253 22.20 -14.42 6.43
N LEU A 254 21.09 -14.79 5.78
CA LEU A 254 20.63 -16.18 5.72
C LEU A 254 21.63 -17.09 5.02
N LEU A 255 22.25 -16.64 3.91
CA LEU A 255 23.30 -17.41 3.23
C LEU A 255 24.50 -17.66 4.14
N SER A 256 24.99 -16.61 4.82
CA SER A 256 26.12 -16.73 5.75
C SER A 256 25.82 -17.70 6.89
N VAL A 257 24.61 -17.63 7.49
CA VAL A 257 24.20 -18.57 8.54
C VAL A 257 24.18 -20.00 8.02
N ILE A 258 23.58 -20.24 6.85
CA ILE A 258 23.53 -21.58 6.26
C ILE A 258 24.95 -22.12 6.01
N VAL A 259 25.84 -21.31 5.43
CA VAL A 259 27.23 -21.71 5.18
C VAL A 259 27.96 -22.03 6.49
N LEU A 260 27.86 -21.17 7.50
CA LEU A 260 28.52 -21.38 8.80
C LEU A 260 28.00 -22.64 9.50
N CYS A 261 26.69 -22.86 9.54
CA CYS A 261 26.11 -24.09 10.09
C CYS A 261 26.59 -25.34 9.35
N ASN A 262 26.67 -25.27 8.02
CA ASN A 262 27.10 -26.41 7.21
C ASN A 262 28.60 -26.70 7.36
N LEU A 263 29.44 -25.66 7.49
CA LEU A 263 30.88 -25.80 7.77
C LEU A 263 31.13 -26.35 9.18
N TYR A 264 30.34 -25.94 10.16
CA TYR A 264 30.41 -26.50 11.51
C TYR A 264 30.10 -28.01 11.52
N LEU A 265 29.16 -28.43 10.67
CA LEU A 265 28.74 -29.82 10.52
C LEU A 265 29.63 -30.67 9.61
N LEU A 266 30.84 -30.21 9.26
CA LEU A 266 31.74 -30.90 8.31
C LEU A 266 32.18 -32.30 8.78
N GLY A 267 32.16 -32.57 10.09
CA GLY A 267 32.40 -33.93 10.63
C GLY A 267 31.22 -34.89 10.45
N LEU A 268 29.99 -34.37 10.31
CA LEU A 268 28.75 -35.15 10.19
C LEU A 268 28.18 -35.17 8.77
N ARG A 269 28.79 -34.42 7.84
CA ARG A 269 28.38 -34.30 6.44
C ARG A 269 29.53 -34.66 5.53
N ASN A 270 29.23 -35.40 4.46
CA ASN A 270 30.22 -35.64 3.41
C ASN A 270 30.41 -34.37 2.56
N MET A 271 31.57 -34.23 1.92
CA MET A 271 31.91 -33.05 1.09
C MET A 271 30.88 -32.79 -0.02
N TRP A 272 30.32 -33.84 -0.61
CA TRP A 272 29.25 -33.73 -1.61
C TRP A 272 27.94 -33.16 -1.04
N GLN A 273 27.58 -33.54 0.20
CA GLN A 273 26.38 -33.03 0.86
C GLN A 273 26.57 -31.56 1.22
N LEU A 274 27.76 -31.21 1.73
CA LEU A 274 28.14 -29.83 2.01
C LEU A 274 28.03 -28.96 0.75
N ALA A 275 28.66 -29.40 -0.34
CA ALA A 275 28.63 -28.69 -1.62
C ALA A 275 27.19 -28.54 -2.15
N PHE A 276 26.35 -29.57 -2.01
CA PHE A 276 24.95 -29.52 -2.40
C PHE A 276 24.17 -28.47 -1.61
N HIS A 277 24.24 -28.48 -0.28
CA HIS A 277 23.53 -27.52 0.56
C HIS A 277 23.98 -26.06 0.33
N ILE A 278 25.28 -25.84 0.18
CA ILE A 278 25.83 -24.51 -0.13
C ILE A 278 25.36 -24.05 -1.52
N SER A 279 25.42 -24.93 -2.53
CA SER A 279 25.01 -24.59 -3.90
C SER A 279 23.52 -24.21 -3.98
N VAL A 280 22.65 -24.94 -3.27
CA VAL A 280 21.21 -24.64 -3.21
C VAL A 280 20.96 -23.29 -2.50
N ALA A 281 21.67 -23.00 -1.41
CA ALA A 281 21.54 -21.73 -0.69
C ALA A 281 22.06 -20.53 -1.52
N CYS A 282 23.14 -20.73 -2.27
CA CYS A 282 23.68 -19.75 -3.21
C CYS A 282 22.70 -19.48 -4.36
N LEU A 283 22.18 -20.53 -5.00
CA LEU A 283 21.19 -20.42 -6.07
C LEU A 283 19.94 -19.67 -5.59
N SER A 284 19.44 -20.01 -4.40
CA SER A 284 18.31 -19.33 -3.76
C SER A 284 18.58 -17.84 -3.56
N THR A 285 19.75 -17.50 -3.00
CA THR A 285 20.16 -16.10 -2.80
C THR A 285 20.24 -15.35 -4.12
N VAL A 286 20.83 -15.93 -5.16
CA VAL A 286 20.89 -15.31 -6.50
C VAL A 286 19.47 -15.04 -7.02
N LEU A 287 18.57 -16.02 -6.93
CA LEU A 287 17.20 -15.87 -7.41
C LEU A 287 16.38 -14.86 -6.58
N ILE A 288 16.59 -14.78 -5.26
CA ILE A 288 15.99 -13.75 -4.38
C ILE A 288 16.44 -12.35 -4.81
N LEU A 289 17.74 -12.19 -5.11
CA LEU A 289 18.32 -10.92 -5.54
C LEU A 289 17.88 -10.52 -6.95
N SER A 290 17.78 -11.50 -7.86
CA SER A 290 17.34 -11.30 -9.24
C SER A 290 15.85 -11.08 -9.39
N ARG A 291 15.02 -11.51 -8.41
CA ARG A 291 13.56 -11.34 -8.46
C ARG A 291 13.20 -9.86 -8.36
N LYS A 292 12.64 -9.31 -9.43
CA LYS A 292 12.19 -7.92 -9.47
C LYS A 292 10.81 -7.78 -8.82
N LEU A 293 10.51 -6.56 -8.41
CA LEU A 293 9.13 -6.18 -8.17
C LEU A 293 8.40 -6.26 -9.50
N GLN A 294 7.13 -6.67 -9.48
CA GLN A 294 6.34 -6.62 -10.70
C GLN A 294 6.16 -5.15 -11.07
N ASP A 295 7.05 -4.65 -11.94
CA ASP A 295 6.83 -3.38 -12.61
C ASP A 295 5.58 -3.58 -13.47
N LYS A 296 4.57 -2.75 -13.23
CA LYS A 296 3.35 -2.76 -14.04
C LYS A 296 3.79 -2.47 -15.48
N ILE A 297 3.72 -3.49 -16.33
CA ILE A 297 4.02 -3.39 -17.75
C ILE A 297 3.14 -2.25 -18.31
N ASN A 298 3.81 -1.20 -18.80
CA ASN A 298 3.21 -0.19 -19.67
C ASN A 298 2.87 -0.86 -21.00
N ASP A 299 1.83 -1.68 -21.05
CA ASP A 299 1.23 -2.09 -22.31
C ASP A 299 0.27 -0.97 -22.76
N CYS A 300 0.87 0.12 -23.26
CA CYS A 300 0.22 0.96 -24.25
C CYS A 300 0.36 0.29 -25.60
N GLY A 301 -0.45 -0.75 -25.83
CA GLY A 301 -0.64 -1.37 -27.13
C GLY A 301 -1.95 -0.90 -27.74
N VAL A 302 -1.86 0.17 -28.53
CA VAL A 302 -2.79 0.67 -29.57
C VAL A 302 -4.24 0.95 -29.17
#